data_AF-A0A521PH39-F1
#
_entry.id   AF-A0A521PH39-F1
#
_cell.length_a   1.000
_cell.length_b   1.000
_cell.length_c   1.000
_cell.angle_alpha   90.00
_cell.angle_beta   90.00
_cell.angle_gamma   90.00
#
_symmetry.space_group_name_H-M   'P 1'
#
loop_
_entity.id
_entity.type
_entity.pdbx_description
1 polymer ?
#
loop_
_entity_poly.entity_id
_entity_poly.type
_entity_poly.pdbx_seq_one_letter_code
_entity_poly.pdbx_strand_id
1 'polypeptide(L)'
;MLGHDLSDIFGEATNSADGFIVVDFLIGATTGAEPSPDLARTVGEYAKALHGLCERHGSDASAFAALTARYEVDRVYGRQFTVTVEDRSGRISVDRYLGVPGRKLPAHRR
;
A
#
# COMPACT_ATOMS: atom_id res chain seq x y z
N MET A 1 13.58 2.95 -13.02
CA MET A 1 13.55 1.68 -12.27
C MET A 1 13.18 2.04 -10.83
N LEU A 2 11.88 2.02 -10.49
CA LEU A 2 11.42 2.28 -9.12
C LEU A 2 11.68 1.02 -8.28
N GLY A 3 12.95 0.78 -7.98
CA GLY A 3 13.44 -0.21 -7.03
C GLY A 3 14.02 0.51 -5.82
N HIS A 4 13.35 1.55 -5.33
CA HIS A 4 13.64 2.05 -3.99
C HIS A 4 13.02 1.03 -3.04
N ASP A 5 13.90 0.32 -2.37
CA ASP A 5 13.62 -0.82 -1.55
C ASP A 5 12.62 -0.37 -0.45
N LEU A 6 11.52 -1.11 -0.31
CA LEU A 6 10.52 -0.96 0.77
C LEU A 6 11.15 -1.37 2.12
N SER A 7 12.43 -1.05 2.32
CA SER A 7 13.45 -1.91 2.95
C SER A 7 13.06 -2.40 4.32
N ASP A 8 12.20 -1.67 5.04
CA ASP A 8 11.63 -2.20 6.25
C ASP A 8 10.21 -1.75 6.60
N ILE A 9 9.31 -1.54 5.61
CA ILE A 9 7.91 -1.22 5.93
C ILE A 9 7.26 -2.30 6.82
N PHE A 10 7.69 -3.56 6.68
CA PHE A 10 7.24 -4.66 7.53
C PHE A 10 7.87 -4.62 8.92
N GLY A 11 9.12 -4.19 9.08
CA GLY A 11 9.72 -3.97 10.40
C GLY A 11 9.13 -2.76 11.10
N GLU A 12 8.88 -1.66 10.38
CA GLU A 12 8.12 -0.51 10.91
C GLU A 12 6.71 -0.93 11.34
N ALA A 13 6.02 -1.76 10.54
CA ALA A 13 4.72 -2.31 10.93
C ALA A 13 4.81 -3.24 12.15
N THR A 14 5.87 -4.04 12.29
CA THR A 14 6.07 -4.91 13.46
C THR A 14 6.32 -4.11 14.74
N ASN A 15 7.01 -2.97 14.62
CA ASN A 15 7.35 -2.10 15.73
C ASN A 15 6.25 -1.09 16.06
N SER A 16 5.19 -0.99 15.25
CA SER A 16 4.05 -0.13 15.54
C SER A 16 3.16 -0.71 16.63
N ALA A 17 2.49 0.16 17.39
CA ALA A 17 1.61 -0.25 18.48
C ALA A 17 0.48 -1.18 18.01
N ASP A 18 -0.02 -0.94 16.79
CA ASP A 18 -1.12 -1.71 16.21
C ASP A 18 -0.64 -2.91 15.36
N GLY A 19 0.67 -3.06 15.13
CA GLY A 19 1.24 -4.16 14.36
C GLY A 19 1.02 -4.07 12.83
N PHE A 20 0.60 -2.89 12.35
CA PHE A 20 0.38 -2.62 10.93
C PHE A 20 0.72 -1.18 10.55
N ILE A 21 0.93 -0.97 9.24
CA ILE A 21 0.99 0.35 8.60
C ILE A 21 0.08 0.32 7.37
N VAL A 22 -0.79 1.31 7.23
CA VAL A 22 -1.55 1.54 6.00
C VAL A 22 -0.92 2.68 5.24
N VAL A 23 -0.57 2.46 3.98
CA VAL A 23 -0.14 3.49 3.04
C VAL A 23 -1.34 3.92 2.19
N ASP A 24 -1.59 5.22 2.11
CA ASP A 24 -2.51 5.83 1.16
C ASP A 24 -1.72 6.41 -0.01
N PHE A 25 -1.88 5.81 -1.19
CA PHE A 25 -1.15 6.21 -2.39
C PHE A 25 -1.75 7.44 -3.08
N LEU A 26 -2.98 7.84 -2.77
CA LEU A 26 -3.62 9.02 -3.36
C LEU A 26 -3.03 10.31 -2.78
N ILE A 27 -2.86 10.33 -1.47
CA ILE A 27 -2.37 11.51 -0.73
C ILE A 27 -0.91 11.39 -0.28
N GLY A 28 -0.33 10.18 -0.36
CA GLY A 28 1.05 9.94 0.08
C GLY A 28 1.19 10.01 1.59
N ALA A 29 0.25 9.43 2.33
CA ALA A 29 0.24 9.41 3.78
C ALA A 29 0.28 7.98 4.32
N THR A 30 0.57 7.85 5.62
CA THR A 30 0.48 6.57 6.32
C THR A 30 -0.36 6.69 7.59
N THR A 31 -0.97 5.58 8.01
CA THR A 31 -1.73 5.46 9.27
C THR A 31 -1.38 4.15 9.97
N GLY A 32 -1.66 4.05 11.29
CA GLY A 32 -1.32 2.89 12.12
C GLY A 32 0.08 2.93 12.75
N ALA A 33 0.97 3.79 12.26
CA ALA A 33 2.25 4.13 12.87
C ALA A 33 2.72 5.50 12.40
N GLU A 34 3.61 6.14 13.17
CA GLU A 34 4.41 7.25 12.66
C GLU A 34 5.51 6.67 11.75
N PRO A 35 5.53 6.99 10.45
CA PRO A 35 6.49 6.43 9.52
C PRO A 35 7.87 7.02 9.77
N SER A 36 8.92 6.24 9.50
CA SER A 36 10.27 6.79 9.41
C SER A 36 10.34 7.90 8.35
N PRO A 37 11.28 8.86 8.45
CA PRO A 37 11.48 9.88 7.42
C PRO A 37 11.71 9.30 6.03
N ASP A 38 12.36 8.14 5.94
CA ASP A 38 12.59 7.43 4.68
C ASP A 38 11.30 6.85 4.12
N LEU A 39 10.50 6.15 4.94
CA LEU A 39 9.20 5.64 4.51
C LEU A 39 8.26 6.77 4.07
N ALA A 40 8.21 7.87 4.83
CA ALA A 40 7.40 9.04 4.48
C ALA A 40 7.82 9.64 3.13
N ARG A 41 9.13 9.77 2.88
CA ARG A 41 9.67 10.24 1.60
C ARG A 41 9.27 9.31 0.46
N THR A 42 9.47 8.00 0.61
CA THR A 42 9.16 7.00 -0.43
C THR A 42 7.66 6.97 -0.75
N VAL A 43 6.80 7.04 0.28
CA VAL A 43 5.34 7.10 0.09
C VAL A 43 4.94 8.37 -0.68
N GLY A 44 5.57 9.52 -0.38
CA GLY A 44 5.38 10.75 -1.15
C GLY A 44 5.82 10.65 -2.61
N GLU A 45 6.90 9.92 -2.90
CA GLU A 45 7.33 9.64 -4.28
C GLU A 45 6.35 8.74 -5.02
N TYR A 46 5.78 7.73 -4.35
CA TYR A 46 4.76 6.87 -4.95
C TYR A 46 3.48 7.63 -5.31
N ALA A 47 3.01 8.53 -4.45
CA ALA A 47 1.87 9.38 -4.78
C ALA A 47 2.15 10.20 -6.05
N LYS A 48 3.31 10.87 -6.14
CA LYS A 48 3.70 11.62 -7.34
C LYS A 48 3.79 10.72 -8.58
N ALA A 49 4.36 9.53 -8.45
CA ALA A 49 4.48 8.58 -9.55
C ALA A 49 3.11 8.08 -10.03
N LEU A 50 2.16 7.86 -9.12
CA LEU A 50 0.78 7.50 -9.43
C LEU A 50 0.08 8.60 -10.21
N HIS A 51 0.10 9.85 -9.72
CA HIS A 51 -0.50 10.99 -10.41
C HIS A 51 0.05 11.12 -11.83
N GLY A 52 1.38 11.07 -12.00
CA GLY A 52 1.99 11.11 -13.32
C GLY A 52 1.67 9.89 -14.19
N LEU A 53 1.41 8.71 -13.62
CA LEU A 53 0.96 7.54 -14.36
C LEU A 53 -0.48 7.72 -14.85
N CYS A 54 -1.38 8.19 -13.99
CA CYS A 54 -2.76 8.50 -14.35
C CYS A 54 -2.80 9.49 -15.53
N GLU A 55 -2.08 10.61 -15.43
CA GLU A 55 -2.02 11.63 -16.48
C GLU A 55 -1.55 11.04 -17.84
N ARG A 56 -0.50 10.21 -17.82
CA ARG A 56 0.02 9.55 -19.04
C ARG A 56 -0.99 8.61 -19.70
N HIS A 57 -1.91 8.05 -18.92
CA HIS A 57 -2.96 7.15 -19.41
C HIS A 57 -4.30 7.86 -19.64
N GLY A 58 -4.34 9.20 -19.58
CA GLY A 58 -5.57 9.98 -19.74
C GLY A 58 -6.60 9.72 -18.65
N SER A 59 -6.14 9.25 -17.49
CA SER A 59 -6.94 9.07 -16.27
C SER A 59 -6.52 10.10 -15.23
N ASP A 60 -7.32 10.21 -14.18
CA ASP A 60 -7.03 11.07 -13.04
C ASP A 60 -7.07 10.24 -11.77
N ALA A 61 -6.16 10.48 -10.82
CA ALA A 61 -6.13 9.72 -9.57
C ALA A 61 -7.43 9.88 -8.76
N SER A 62 -8.17 10.96 -9.00
CA SER A 62 -9.49 11.16 -8.41
C SER A 62 -10.54 10.16 -8.92
N ALA A 63 -10.28 9.37 -9.96
CA ALA A 63 -11.12 8.24 -10.36
C ALA A 63 -11.21 7.16 -9.26
N PHE A 64 -10.23 7.12 -8.36
CA PHE A 64 -10.22 6.24 -7.20
C PHE A 64 -10.78 6.98 -5.98
N ALA A 65 -11.70 6.33 -5.27
CA ALA A 65 -12.14 6.75 -3.94
C ALA A 65 -11.13 6.31 -2.86
N ALA A 66 -10.47 5.15 -3.06
CA ALA A 66 -9.40 4.67 -2.21
C ALA A 66 -8.35 3.91 -3.02
N LEU A 67 -7.08 4.13 -2.71
CA LEU A 67 -5.98 3.30 -3.18
C LEU A 67 -4.99 3.14 -2.04
N THR A 68 -5.16 2.08 -1.26
CA THR A 68 -4.39 1.85 -0.04
C THR A 68 -3.71 0.49 -0.03
N ALA A 69 -2.59 0.39 0.69
CA ALA A 69 -1.98 -0.90 1.03
C ALA A 69 -1.76 -0.98 2.54
N ARG A 70 -2.34 -2.00 3.17
CA ARG A 70 -2.11 -2.36 4.57
C ARG A 70 -0.99 -3.39 4.65
N TYR A 71 0.12 -3.04 5.27
CA TYR A 71 1.27 -3.90 5.56
C TYR A 71 1.19 -4.37 7.00
N GLU A 72 1.35 -5.68 7.21
CA GLU A 72 1.33 -6.29 8.53
C GLU A 72 2.25 -7.52 8.56
N VAL A 73 2.64 -7.93 9.76
CA VAL A 73 3.39 -9.16 9.98
C VAL A 73 2.54 -10.08 10.83
N ASP A 74 1.99 -11.10 10.19
CA ASP A 74 1.21 -12.14 10.86
C ASP A 74 2.13 -13.24 11.40
N ARG A 75 1.78 -13.81 12.56
CA ARG A 75 2.60 -14.85 13.21
C ARG A 75 2.59 -16.19 12.46
N VAL A 76 1.54 -16.46 11.68
CA VAL A 76 1.34 -17.72 10.96
C VAL A 76 1.81 -17.60 9.51
N TYR A 77 1.51 -16.49 8.85
CA TYR A 77 1.77 -16.27 7.42
C TYR A 77 2.97 -15.36 7.13
N GLY A 78 3.55 -14.74 8.16
CA GLY A 78 4.67 -13.82 8.03
C GLY A 78 4.27 -12.47 7.44
N ARG A 79 5.19 -11.86 6.69
CA ARG A 79 4.99 -10.55 6.05
C ARG A 79 3.88 -10.66 5.01
N GLN A 80 2.83 -9.84 5.13
CA GLN A 80 1.75 -9.78 4.16
C GLN A 80 1.26 -8.34 3.96
N PHE A 81 0.73 -8.08 2.77
CA PHE A 81 0.06 -6.81 2.53
C PHE A 81 -1.24 -7.00 1.77
N THR A 82 -2.22 -6.16 2.10
CA THR A 82 -3.54 -6.15 1.46
C THR A 82 -3.71 -4.82 0.74
N VAL A 83 -3.90 -4.86 -0.57
CA VAL A 83 -4.20 -3.69 -1.40
C VAL A 83 -5.71 -3.56 -1.52
N THR A 84 -6.22 -2.37 -1.23
CA THR A 84 -7.62 -2.02 -1.43
C THR A 84 -7.70 -0.93 -2.48
N VAL A 85 -8.44 -1.20 -3.54
CA VAL A 85 -8.78 -0.24 -4.59
C VAL A 85 -10.28 -0.04 -4.56
N GLU A 86 -10.72 1.19 -4.38
CA GLU A 86 -12.12 1.57 -4.50
C GLU A 86 -12.25 2.61 -5.61
N ASP A 87 -13.16 2.37 -6.56
CA ASP A 87 -13.52 3.36 -7.57
C ASP A 87 -14.64 4.28 -7.08
N ARG A 88 -14.88 5.40 -7.79
CA ARG A 88 -15.97 6.32 -7.47
C ARG A 88 -17.38 5.75 -7.58
N SER A 89 -17.55 4.60 -8.23
CA SER A 89 -18.85 3.91 -8.30
C SER A 89 -19.10 3.01 -7.09
N GLY A 90 -18.15 2.97 -6.13
CA GLY A 90 -18.20 2.15 -4.93
C GLY A 90 -17.79 0.70 -5.18
N ARG A 91 -17.17 0.39 -6.33
CA ARG A 91 -16.63 -0.96 -6.56
C ARG A 91 -15.31 -1.08 -5.82
N ILE A 92 -15.24 -2.06 -4.94
CA ILE A 92 -14.07 -2.35 -4.12
C ILE A 92 -13.42 -3.63 -4.64
N SER A 93 -12.12 -3.57 -4.91
CA SER A 93 -11.23 -4.71 -5.11
C SER A 93 -10.28 -4.81 -3.92
N VAL A 94 -10.24 -5.97 -3.28
CA VAL A 94 -9.30 -6.26 -2.19
C VAL A 94 -8.43 -7.43 -2.60
N ASP A 95 -7.12 -7.19 -2.71
CA ASP A 95 -6.15 -8.17 -3.12
C ASP A 95 -5.08 -8.36 -2.05
N ARG A 96 -4.85 -9.60 -1.62
CA ARG A 96 -3.84 -9.94 -0.61
C ARG A 96 -2.60 -10.52 -1.25
N TYR A 97 -1.44 -10.15 -0.74
CA TYR A 97 -0.13 -10.54 -1.24
C TYR A 97 0.78 -10.97 -0.08
N LEU A 98 1.64 -11.95 -0.34
CA LEU A 98 2.69 -12.37 0.58
C LEU A 98 3.99 -11.61 0.33
N GLY A 99 4.49 -10.95 1.37
CA GLY A 99 5.83 -10.39 1.53
C GLY A 99 6.39 -9.66 0.31
N VAL A 100 7.71 -9.77 0.15
CA VAL A 100 8.46 -9.40 -1.06
C VAL A 100 8.92 -10.72 -1.68
N PRO A 101 8.59 -11.05 -2.95
CA PRO A 101 8.26 -10.13 -4.05
C PRO A 101 6.76 -9.88 -4.30
N GLY A 102 5.85 -10.20 -3.36
CA GLY A 102 4.42 -9.92 -3.51
C GLY A 102 3.68 -11.01 -4.29
N ARG A 103 3.74 -12.27 -3.84
CA ARG A 103 2.93 -13.34 -4.45
C ARG A 103 1.46 -13.10 -4.11
N LYS A 104 0.63 -12.85 -5.14
CA LYS A 104 -0.82 -12.72 -4.97
C LYS A 104 -1.38 -14.00 -4.38
N LEU A 105 -2.07 -13.89 -3.25
CA LEU A 105 -2.81 -14.99 -2.67
C LEU A 105 -4.12 -15.17 -3.42
N PRO A 106 -4.57 -16.42 -3.66
CA PRO A 106 -5.90 -16.65 -4.19
C PRO A 106 -6.91 -15.96 -3.28
N ALA A 107 -7.87 -15.25 -3.90
CA ALA A 107 -8.95 -14.62 -3.16
C ALA A 107 -9.61 -15.69 -2.29
N HIS A 108 -9.63 -15.46 -0.97
CA HIS A 108 -10.33 -16.37 -0.07
C HIS A 108 -11.81 -16.22 -0.38
N ARG A 109 -12.36 -17.15 -1.17
CA ARG A 109 -13.82 -17.30 -1.30
C ARG A 109 -14.32 -17.59 0.11
N ARG A 110 -15.06 -16.65 0.69
CA ARG A 110 -15.94 -16.94 1.83
C ARG A 110 -17.21 -17.57 1.30
#